data_AF-A0A4Y2W5S1-F1
#
_entry.id   AF-A0A4Y2W5S1-F1
#
_cell.length_a   1.000
_cell.length_b   1.000
_cell.length_c   1.000
_cell.angle_alpha   90.00
_cell.angle_beta   90.00
_cell.angle_gamma   90.00
#
_symmetry.space_group_name_H-M   'P 1'
#
loop_
_entity.id
_entity.type
_entity.pdbx_description
1 polymer ?
#
loop_
_entity_poly.entity_id
_entity_poly.type
_entity_poly.pdbx_seq_one_letter_code
_entity_poly.pdbx_strand_id
1 'polypeptide(L)'
;MYSLCISRCTPFFTQAFFTAIGPSLKRNFSAEPFINTELYELMCELAGIAPNPNNGTRGSLHHLLKAPSRPLEDEEEPRAPTRGIAEHDPRAAECPCNP
;
A
#
# COMPACT_ATOMS: atom_id res chain seq x y z
N MET A 1 -48.71 -3.21 -8.76
CA MET A 1 -47.78 -4.21 -9.32
C MET A 1 -46.39 -3.58 -9.41
N TYR A 2 -45.79 -3.25 -8.26
CA TYR A 2 -44.43 -2.70 -8.16
C TYR A 2 -43.54 -3.79 -7.56
N SER A 3 -43.20 -4.77 -8.37
CA SER A 3 -42.18 -5.76 -8.04
C SER A 3 -41.16 -5.75 -9.17
N LEU A 4 -40.54 -4.58 -9.37
CA LEU A 4 -39.31 -4.52 -10.15
C LEU A 4 -38.23 -5.18 -9.30
N CYS A 5 -37.72 -6.29 -9.81
CA CYS A 5 -36.68 -7.13 -9.24
C CYS A 5 -35.39 -6.32 -8.98
N ILE A 6 -35.28 -5.68 -7.81
CA ILE A 6 -33.99 -5.19 -7.28
C ILE A 6 -33.41 -6.24 -6.33
N SER A 7 -33.38 -7.51 -6.75
CA SER A 7 -32.85 -8.56 -5.88
C SER A 7 -31.44 -9.02 -6.24
N ARG A 8 -30.94 -8.90 -7.48
CA ARG A 8 -29.56 -9.32 -7.82
C ARG A 8 -28.96 -8.60 -9.04
N CYS A 9 -28.72 -7.29 -8.94
CA CYS A 9 -27.60 -6.73 -9.70
C CYS A 9 -26.33 -7.19 -8.99
N THR A 10 -25.72 -8.29 -9.47
CA THR A 10 -24.37 -8.68 -9.04
C THR A 10 -23.45 -7.47 -9.13
N PRO A 11 -22.88 -6.96 -8.03
CA PRO A 11 -21.90 -5.89 -8.13
C PRO A 11 -20.59 -6.53 -8.63
N PHE A 12 -19.94 -5.87 -9.60
CA PHE A 12 -18.54 -6.10 -9.99
C PHE A 12 -18.14 -7.53 -10.42
N PHE A 13 -18.28 -7.83 -11.71
CA PHE A 13 -17.68 -9.02 -12.33
C PHE A 13 -16.54 -8.72 -13.30
N THR A 14 -15.94 -7.54 -13.25
CA THR A 14 -14.81 -7.18 -14.13
C THR A 14 -13.48 -7.54 -13.47
N GLN A 15 -13.07 -8.79 -13.63
CA GLN A 15 -11.71 -9.24 -13.31
C GLN A 15 -10.94 -9.43 -14.62
N ALA A 16 -9.68 -9.00 -14.62
CA ALA A 16 -8.78 -9.18 -15.75
C ALA A 16 -7.79 -10.31 -15.45
N PHE A 17 -7.35 -10.99 -16.49
CA PHE A 17 -6.26 -11.95 -16.39
C PHE A 17 -4.91 -11.25 -16.46
N PHE A 18 -3.96 -11.74 -15.68
CA PHE A 18 -2.56 -11.32 -15.75
C PHE A 18 -1.67 -12.54 -15.91
N THR A 19 -0.83 -12.52 -16.95
CA THR A 19 0.19 -13.54 -17.22
C THR A 19 1.49 -12.83 -17.50
N ALA A 20 2.58 -13.28 -16.88
CA ALA A 20 3.90 -12.69 -17.08
C ALA A 20 4.98 -13.78 -17.23
N ILE A 21 5.89 -13.58 -18.18
CA ILE A 21 6.98 -14.50 -18.50
C ILE A 21 8.26 -13.67 -18.63
N GLY A 22 9.28 -14.01 -17.86
CA GLY A 22 10.55 -13.30 -17.92
C GLY A 22 11.61 -13.90 -16.98
N PRO A 23 12.88 -13.51 -17.16
CA PRO A 23 13.97 -14.01 -16.34
C PRO A 23 13.85 -13.59 -14.86
N SER A 24 13.34 -12.39 -14.59
CA SER A 24 13.21 -11.83 -13.23
C SER A 24 12.00 -12.37 -12.46
N LEU A 25 11.03 -12.98 -13.13
CA LEU A 25 9.79 -13.49 -12.53
C LEU A 25 9.94 -14.94 -12.06
N LYS A 26 9.23 -15.30 -10.99
CA LYS A 26 9.13 -16.69 -10.52
C LYS A 26 8.46 -17.56 -11.59
N ARG A 27 8.93 -18.81 -11.73
CA ARG A 27 8.34 -19.79 -12.67
C ARG A 27 7.30 -20.63 -11.93
N ASN A 28 6.28 -21.09 -12.65
CA ASN A 28 5.20 -21.93 -12.11
C ASN A 28 4.57 -21.34 -10.84
N PHE A 29 4.40 -20.01 -10.82
CA PHE A 29 3.87 -19.28 -9.69
C PHE A 29 2.48 -18.72 -10.04
N SER A 30 1.51 -18.96 -9.17
CA SER A 30 0.18 -18.35 -9.24
C SER A 30 0.10 -17.28 -8.14
N ALA A 31 -0.20 -16.06 -8.54
CA ALA A 31 -0.35 -14.94 -7.61
C ALA A 31 -1.76 -14.87 -7.03
N GLU A 32 -1.89 -14.28 -5.85
CA GLU A 32 -3.18 -13.81 -5.35
C GLU A 32 -3.66 -12.61 -6.20
N PRO A 33 -4.99 -12.36 -6.26
CA PRO A 33 -5.52 -11.19 -6.94
C PRO A 33 -4.88 -9.89 -6.43
N PHE A 34 -4.56 -8.99 -7.36
CA PHE A 34 -3.99 -7.68 -7.06
C PHE A 34 -4.65 -6.60 -7.93
N ILE A 35 -4.42 -5.34 -7.58
CA ILE A 35 -5.02 -4.19 -8.27
C ILE A 35 -4.11 -3.76 -9.43
N ASN A 36 -4.69 -3.40 -10.58
CA ASN A 36 -3.94 -3.06 -11.79
C ASN A 36 -2.97 -1.87 -11.64
N THR A 37 -3.23 -0.96 -10.70
CA THR A 37 -2.38 0.20 -10.38
C THR A 37 -0.98 -0.22 -9.94
N GLU A 38 -0.85 -1.38 -9.31
CA GLU A 38 0.41 -1.93 -8.82
C GLU A 38 1.37 -2.36 -9.96
N LEU A 39 0.84 -2.56 -11.18
CA LEU A 39 1.64 -3.00 -12.32
C LEU A 39 2.68 -1.96 -12.74
N TYR A 40 2.37 -0.67 -12.59
CA TYR A 40 3.30 0.38 -13.01
C TYR A 40 4.60 0.35 -12.21
N GLU A 41 4.50 0.17 -10.89
CA GLU A 41 5.66 0.01 -10.00
C GLU A 41 6.50 -1.21 -10.38
N LEU A 42 5.85 -2.36 -10.59
CA LEU A 42 6.53 -3.59 -11.02
C LEU A 42 7.25 -3.42 -12.36
N MET A 43 6.61 -2.78 -13.34
CA MET A 43 7.22 -2.55 -14.64
C MET A 43 8.43 -1.62 -14.57
N CYS A 44 8.35 -0.56 -13.75
CA CYS A 44 9.49 0.34 -13.54
C CYS A 44 10.67 -0.39 -12.91
N GLU A 45 10.41 -1.26 -11.93
CA GLU A 45 11.45 -2.08 -11.30
C GLU A 45 12.08 -3.06 -12.30
N LEU A 46 11.28 -3.76 -13.11
CA LEU A 46 11.76 -4.67 -14.14
C LEU A 46 12.61 -3.96 -15.21
N ALA A 47 12.25 -2.72 -15.55
CA ALA A 47 12.97 -1.89 -16.51
C ALA A 47 14.19 -1.18 -15.89
N GLY A 48 14.37 -1.22 -14.56
CA GLY A 48 15.46 -0.54 -13.87
C GLY A 48 15.33 0.99 -13.88
N ILE A 49 14.12 1.53 -14.02
CA ILE A 49 13.85 2.97 -14.05
C ILE A 49 13.16 3.43 -12.76
N ALA A 50 13.30 4.71 -12.41
CA ALA A 50 12.55 5.30 -11.30
C ALA A 50 11.10 5.57 -11.74
N PRO A 51 10.09 5.13 -10.97
CA PRO A 51 8.70 5.45 -11.26
C PRO A 51 8.43 6.94 -11.03
N ASN A 52 7.56 7.52 -11.85
CA ASN A 52 6.96 8.83 -11.58
C ASN A 52 5.84 8.69 -10.52
N PRO A 53 5.37 9.80 -9.89
CA PRO A 53 4.28 9.74 -8.93
C PRO A 53 3.04 9.01 -9.48
N ASN A 54 2.59 7.99 -8.78
CA ASN A 54 1.47 7.14 -9.15
C ASN A 54 0.77 6.57 -7.91
N ASN A 55 -0.32 5.83 -8.10
CA ASN A 55 -1.14 5.28 -7.01
C ASN A 55 -0.80 3.84 -6.61
N GLY A 56 0.25 3.25 -7.22
CA GLY A 56 0.75 1.94 -6.84
C GLY A 56 1.61 2.00 -5.57
N THR A 57 1.65 0.90 -4.84
CA THR A 57 2.51 0.72 -3.67
C THR A 57 3.75 -0.07 -4.10
N ARG A 58 4.91 0.59 -4.10
CA ARG A 58 6.18 -0.07 -4.35
C ARG A 58 6.33 -1.28 -3.44
N GLY A 59 6.63 -2.45 -4.00
CA GLY A 59 6.80 -3.68 -3.22
C GLY A 59 5.63 -4.63 -3.17
N SER A 60 4.40 -4.15 -3.41
CA SER A 60 3.19 -4.97 -3.33
C SER A 60 3.28 -6.24 -4.20
N LEU A 61 3.91 -6.13 -5.37
CA LEU A 61 4.12 -7.22 -6.32
C LEU A 61 5.53 -7.87 -6.28
N HIS A 62 6.38 -7.56 -5.29
CA HIS A 62 7.71 -8.20 -5.17
C HIS A 62 7.61 -9.72 -5.00
N HIS A 63 6.49 -10.23 -4.49
CA HIS A 63 6.26 -11.66 -4.36
C HIS A 63 6.22 -12.40 -5.73
N LEU A 64 6.07 -11.67 -6.84
CA LEU A 64 6.17 -12.20 -8.21
C LEU A 64 7.63 -12.36 -8.68
N LEU A 65 8.57 -11.65 -8.07
CA LEU A 65 9.97 -11.57 -8.50
C LEU A 65 10.83 -12.63 -7.81
N LYS A 66 11.85 -13.15 -8.52
CA LYS A 66 12.87 -14.03 -7.92
C LYS A 66 13.78 -13.27 -6.96
N ALA A 67 14.13 -12.04 -7.33
CA ALA A 67 14.99 -11.14 -6.57
C ALA A 67 14.52 -9.70 -6.83
N PRO A 68 13.85 -9.04 -5.88
CA PRO A 68 13.52 -7.63 -6.00
C PRO A 68 14.79 -6.78 -5.98
N SER A 69 14.77 -5.68 -6.72
CA SER A 69 15.95 -4.85 -7.01
C SER A 69 16.35 -3.97 -5.84
N ARG A 70 15.41 -3.64 -4.95
CA ARG A 70 15.68 -2.87 -3.73
C ARG A 70 14.95 -3.48 -2.55
N PRO A 71 15.59 -3.56 -1.36
CA PRO A 71 14.87 -3.81 -0.13
C PRO A 71 13.75 -2.78 0.01
N LEU A 72 12.60 -3.22 0.52
CA LEU A 72 11.63 -2.26 1.02
C LEU A 72 12.31 -1.58 2.19
N GLU A 73 12.35 -0.25 2.16
CA GLU A 73 12.71 0.51 3.37
C GLU A 73 11.75 0.01 4.44
N ASP A 74 12.30 -0.56 5.52
CA ASP A 74 11.49 -1.10 6.59
C ASP A 74 10.47 -0.02 6.98
N GLU A 75 9.18 -0.39 6.96
CA GLU A 75 8.10 0.40 7.55
C GLU A 75 8.65 1.01 8.82
N GLU A 76 8.79 2.34 8.86
CA GLU A 76 9.33 3.02 10.00
C GLU A 76 8.36 2.76 11.17
N GLU A 77 8.67 1.75 11.99
CA GLU A 77 8.04 1.56 13.29
C GLU A 77 8.06 2.93 13.96
N PRO A 78 6.90 3.50 14.35
CA PRO A 78 6.83 4.88 14.78
C PRO A 78 7.88 5.10 15.85
N ARG A 79 8.91 5.89 15.50
CA ARG A 79 10.03 6.20 16.39
C ARG A 79 9.43 6.54 17.74
N ALA A 80 9.73 5.71 18.74
CA ALA A 80 9.24 5.91 20.10
C ALA A 80 9.42 7.38 20.47
N PRO A 81 8.41 8.06 21.03
CA PRO A 81 8.51 9.48 21.32
C PRO A 81 9.73 9.68 22.22
N THR A 82 10.69 10.48 21.76
CA THR A 82 11.86 10.86 22.56
C THR A 82 11.34 11.48 23.84
N ARG A 83 11.48 10.74 24.94
CA ARG A 83 11.27 11.27 26.29
C ARG A 83 12.24 12.44 26.50
N GLY A 84 11.68 13.60 26.84
CA GLY A 84 12.40 14.82 27.20
C GLY A 84 12.45 15.78 26.01
N ILE A 85 11.83 16.96 26.05
CA ILE A 85 11.92 17.98 27.11
C ILE A 85 10.51 18.52 27.37
N ALA A 86 10.08 18.53 28.63
CA ALA A 86 8.94 19.35 29.03
C ALA A 86 9.35 20.81 28.86
N GLU A 87 8.80 21.49 27.85
CA GLU A 87 8.83 22.94 27.77
C GLU A 87 8.14 23.48 29.03
N HIS A 88 8.94 24.04 29.94
CA HIS A 88 8.46 24.72 31.12
C HIS A 88 7.90 26.07 30.65
N ASP A 89 6.61 26.12 30.33
CA ASP A 89 5.90 27.38 30.15
C ASP A 89 5.56 27.98 31.54
N PRO A 90 6.14 29.12 31.94
CA PRO A 90 5.85 29.76 33.22
C PRO A 90 4.48 30.45 33.27
N ARG A 91 3.67 30.41 32.20
CA ARG A 91 2.41 31.16 32.10
C ARG A 91 1.13 30.34 32.23
N ALA A 92 1.22 29.04 32.49
CA ALA A 92 0.04 28.23 32.85
C ALA A 92 -0.24 28.25 34.37
N ALA A 93 -0.31 29.44 34.95
CA ALA A 93 -0.82 29.63 36.31
C ALA A 93 -2.14 30.40 36.21
N GLU A 94 -3.24 29.67 36.00
CA GLU A 94 -4.59 30.00 36.49
C GLU A 94 -5.61 29.01 35.91
N CYS A 95 -5.80 27.89 36.60
CA CYS A 95 -7.06 27.16 36.55
C CYS A 95 -7.67 27.16 37.95
N PRO A 96 -8.77 27.90 38.17
CA PRO A 96 -9.50 27.89 39.43
C PRO A 96 -10.47 26.70 39.44
N CYS A 97 -9.96 25.55 39.88
CA CYS A 97 -10.76 24.44 40.40
C CYS A 97 -9.94 23.93 41.61
N ASN A 98 -10.33 24.02 42.88
CA ASN A 98 -11.56 23.59 43.57
C ASN A 98 -11.41 24.00 45.08
N PRO A 99 -12.41 23.98 45.99
CA PRO A 99 -13.54 23.04 46.12
C PRO A 99 -14.95 23.63 45.91
#